data_AF-A0A1C0V244-F1
#
_entry.id   AF-A0A1C0V244-F1
#
_cell.length_a   1.000
_cell.length_b   1.000
_cell.length_c   1.000
_cell.angle_alpha   90.00
_cell.angle_beta   90.00
_cell.angle_gamma   90.00
#
_symmetry.space_group_name_H-M   'P 1'
#
loop_
_entity.id
_entity.type
_entity.pdbx_description
1 polymer ?
#
loop_
_entity_poly.entity_id
_entity_poly.type
_entity_poly.pdbx_seq_one_letter_code
_entity_poly.pdbx_strand_id
1 'polypeptide(L)'
;MTDSFHRNPSQPFQAAKAGLAPEEVDRLLLQLRRKEGSWVEWGQACQKLQQSGLGPQKIFEDTGFEPIQQNQVIVGSQVYQTLLKLDAPEPVQEHFGRKGSDILYEMRVLSEDDRLSTAALVVERGLDFDEAREVVKALKELTYLKQQPEGFAELPGDALAWQCWRSARQQTDLQSRSRLIAKGLRFAQTPEARAQLEKLLMDFTVVAPKSAPRMPVYRIDSDEEEPRLLAVAGQLPMPVAALRAVPLIESEGPFGMVRFSGEGAWVALPNWQVLRNAEDPIALLALPEQLPAALPDDRPEPVMLVIDRADRTWRDDAFFAVADGDENLAFEWFDAEPERSLLGKLILVLRPKKGLDQDYAKELWQVDE
;
A
#
# COMPACT_ATOMS: atom_id res chain seq x y z
N MET A 1 -8.03 -9.04 -55.45
CA MET A 1 -8.49 -9.75 -54.25
C MET A 1 -7.81 -9.09 -53.05
N THR A 2 -8.09 -7.84 -52.67
CA THR A 2 -9.34 -7.26 -52.12
C THR A 2 -9.96 -8.15 -51.04
N ASP A 3 -9.68 -7.84 -49.78
CA ASP A 3 -10.70 -7.54 -48.75
C ASP A 3 -10.02 -6.92 -47.52
N SER A 4 -10.27 -5.66 -47.16
CA SER A 4 -11.51 -5.08 -46.60
C SER A 4 -11.65 -5.37 -45.10
N PHE A 5 -11.42 -4.32 -44.33
CA PHE A 5 -11.95 -4.02 -42.99
C PHE A 5 -13.06 -4.94 -42.47
N HIS A 6 -12.83 -5.56 -41.30
CA HIS A 6 -13.87 -5.72 -40.30
C HIS A 6 -13.35 -5.29 -38.93
N ARG A 7 -13.70 -4.05 -38.58
CA ARG A 7 -13.77 -3.58 -37.19
C ARG A 7 -14.74 -4.51 -36.46
N ASN A 8 -14.26 -5.18 -35.43
CA ASN A 8 -15.14 -5.91 -34.52
C ASN A 8 -16.06 -4.87 -33.84
N PRO A 9 -17.40 -4.98 -33.98
CA PRO A 9 -18.31 -4.00 -33.45
C PRO A 9 -18.19 -3.94 -31.92
N SER A 10 -18.09 -2.72 -31.44
CA SER A 10 -18.30 -2.30 -30.06
C SER A 10 -19.39 -3.17 -29.44
N GLN A 11 -19.03 -3.98 -28.45
CA GLN A 11 -20.03 -4.55 -27.55
C GLN A 11 -20.87 -3.39 -27.03
N PRO A 12 -22.21 -3.48 -27.07
CA PRO A 12 -23.05 -2.42 -26.59
C PRO A 12 -22.72 -2.16 -25.13
N PHE A 13 -22.30 -0.93 -24.87
CA PHE A 13 -22.22 -0.33 -23.55
C PHE A 13 -23.50 -0.71 -22.80
N GLN A 14 -23.33 -1.37 -21.65
CA GLN A 14 -24.44 -1.84 -20.82
C GLN A 14 -25.49 -0.74 -20.70
N ALA A 15 -26.75 -1.12 -20.96
CA ALA A 15 -27.90 -0.24 -20.90
C ALA A 15 -27.89 0.59 -19.60
N ALA A 16 -28.18 1.88 -19.75
CA ALA A 16 -28.39 2.80 -18.63
C ALA A 16 -29.35 2.18 -17.61
N LYS A 17 -28.89 2.04 -16.35
CA LYS A 17 -29.75 1.67 -15.23
C LYS A 17 -30.93 2.64 -15.19
N ALA A 18 -32.15 2.12 -15.34
CA ALA A 18 -33.36 2.90 -15.12
C ALA A 18 -33.30 3.49 -13.70
N GLY A 19 -33.24 4.81 -13.59
CA GLY A 19 -33.30 5.51 -12.31
C GLY A 19 -34.67 5.30 -11.65
N LEU A 20 -34.71 5.36 -10.33
CA LEU A 20 -35.97 5.35 -9.58
C LEU A 20 -36.84 6.54 -10.00
N ALA A 21 -38.16 6.35 -10.04
CA ALA A 21 -39.09 7.44 -10.26
C ALA A 21 -38.95 8.50 -9.13
N PRO A 22 -39.07 9.81 -9.42
CA PRO A 22 -38.90 10.85 -8.41
C PRO A 22 -39.79 10.67 -7.16
N GLU A 23 -41.05 10.26 -7.36
CA GLU A 23 -42.00 9.98 -6.27
C GLU A 23 -41.52 8.85 -5.34
N GLU A 24 -40.83 7.85 -5.89
CA GLU A 24 -40.30 6.74 -5.11
C GLU A 24 -39.06 7.15 -4.32
N VAL A 25 -38.21 8.04 -4.88
CA VAL A 25 -37.08 8.65 -4.17
C VAL A 25 -37.58 9.43 -2.96
N ASP A 26 -38.57 10.31 -3.15
CA ASP A 26 -39.14 11.13 -2.08
C ASP A 26 -39.78 10.26 -0.98
N ARG A 27 -40.49 9.20 -1.37
CA ARG A 27 -41.07 8.24 -0.43
C ARG A 27 -40.00 7.56 0.44
N LEU A 28 -38.91 7.07 -0.17
CA LEU A 28 -37.82 6.40 0.55
C LEU A 28 -37.09 7.37 1.48
N LEU A 29 -36.84 8.61 1.05
CA LEU A 29 -36.24 9.65 1.89
C LEU A 29 -37.14 9.99 3.09
N LEU A 30 -38.45 10.10 2.88
CA LEU A 30 -39.41 10.35 3.96
C LEU A 30 -39.44 9.19 4.97
N GLN A 31 -39.45 7.95 4.49
CA GLN A 31 -39.40 6.75 5.33
C GLN A 31 -38.16 6.75 6.22
N LEU A 32 -36.98 6.99 5.63
CA LEU A 32 -35.71 7.06 6.36
C LEU A 32 -35.71 8.21 7.37
N ARG A 33 -36.14 9.41 6.97
CA ARG A 33 -36.21 10.59 7.86
C ARG A 33 -37.07 10.34 9.09
N ARG A 34 -38.18 9.60 8.94
CA ARG A 34 -39.09 9.25 10.04
C ARG A 34 -38.67 7.98 10.79
N LYS A 35 -37.62 7.29 10.35
CA LYS A 35 -37.21 5.97 10.85
C LYS A 35 -38.37 4.98 10.86
N GLU A 36 -39.21 5.02 9.82
CA GLU A 36 -40.33 4.10 9.65
C GLU A 36 -39.80 2.74 9.17
N GLY A 37 -40.26 1.66 9.80
CA GLY A 37 -39.84 0.29 9.47
C GLY A 37 -38.67 -0.26 10.29
N SER A 38 -38.10 -1.37 9.85
CA SER A 38 -36.95 -2.02 10.46
C SER A 38 -35.62 -1.51 9.91
N TRP A 39 -34.53 -1.77 10.65
CA TRP A 39 -33.17 -1.45 10.17
C TRP A 39 -32.84 -2.16 8.84
N VAL A 40 -33.43 -3.33 8.58
CA VAL A 40 -33.28 -4.06 7.31
C VAL A 40 -33.92 -3.28 6.16
N GLU A 41 -35.12 -2.73 6.38
CA GLU A 41 -35.82 -1.90 5.39
C GLU A 41 -35.08 -0.59 5.15
N TRP A 42 -34.49 0.01 6.21
CA TRP A 42 -33.63 1.19 6.06
C TRP A 42 -32.40 0.88 5.19
N GLY A 43 -31.74 -0.27 5.39
CA GLY A 43 -30.63 -0.73 4.56
C GLY A 43 -31.01 -0.87 3.09
N GLN A 44 -32.15 -1.50 2.80
CA GLN A 44 -32.67 -1.65 1.44
C GLN A 44 -33.04 -0.31 0.80
N ALA A 45 -33.63 0.61 1.57
CA ALA A 45 -33.95 1.96 1.11
C ALA A 45 -32.68 2.75 0.76
N CYS A 46 -31.69 2.77 1.65
CA CYS A 46 -30.39 3.41 1.40
C CYS A 46 -29.70 2.81 0.16
N GLN A 47 -29.71 1.49 0.00
CA GLN A 47 -29.12 0.83 -1.17
C GLN A 47 -29.82 1.25 -2.48
N LYS A 48 -31.15 1.27 -2.50
CA LYS A 48 -31.94 1.70 -3.66
C LYS A 48 -31.63 3.15 -4.04
N LEU A 49 -31.61 4.06 -3.06
CA LEU A 49 -31.28 5.47 -3.27
C LEU A 49 -29.86 5.64 -3.84
N GLN A 50 -28.86 4.94 -3.30
CA GLN A 50 -27.49 5.00 -3.82
C GLN A 50 -27.38 4.45 -5.24
N GLN A 51 -28.07 3.33 -5.54
CA GLN A 51 -28.11 2.77 -6.89
C GLN A 51 -28.80 3.68 -7.92
N SER A 52 -29.70 4.55 -7.47
CA SER A 52 -30.35 5.57 -8.30
C SER A 52 -29.52 6.83 -8.53
N GLY A 53 -28.34 6.92 -7.91
CA GLY A 53 -27.39 8.02 -8.12
C GLY A 53 -27.30 9.04 -6.98
N LEU A 54 -28.04 8.86 -5.88
CA LEU A 54 -27.90 9.74 -4.71
C LEU A 54 -26.65 9.38 -3.91
N GLY A 55 -25.74 10.35 -3.76
CA GLY A 55 -24.54 10.16 -2.93
C GLY A 55 -24.87 10.01 -1.44
N PRO A 56 -24.03 9.31 -0.64
CA PRO A 56 -24.26 9.11 0.79
C PRO A 56 -24.45 10.42 1.58
N GLN A 57 -23.69 11.46 1.20
CA GLN A 57 -23.79 12.79 1.81
C GLN A 57 -25.18 13.41 1.60
N LYS A 58 -25.76 13.25 0.41
CA LYS A 58 -27.09 13.77 0.10
C LYS A 58 -28.19 13.05 0.90
N ILE A 59 -28.06 11.73 1.03
CA ILE A 59 -28.97 10.93 1.86
C ILE A 59 -28.89 11.38 3.32
N PHE A 60 -27.69 11.68 3.84
CA PHE A 60 -27.51 12.22 5.19
C PHE A 60 -28.22 13.56 5.36
N GLU A 61 -28.01 14.51 4.45
CA GLU A 61 -28.66 15.83 4.49
C GLU A 61 -30.19 15.73 4.52
N ASP A 62 -30.75 14.78 3.77
CA ASP A 62 -32.20 14.64 3.64
C ASP A 62 -32.83 13.75 4.73
N THR A 63 -32.08 12.92 5.45
CA THR A 63 -32.63 11.90 6.37
C THR A 63 -32.02 11.86 7.77
N GLY A 64 -30.81 12.38 7.94
CA GLY A 64 -30.00 12.26 9.15
C GLY A 64 -29.25 10.93 9.32
N PHE A 65 -29.32 10.01 8.35
CA PHE A 65 -28.52 8.78 8.39
C PHE A 65 -27.08 9.06 7.99
N GLU A 66 -26.14 8.90 8.92
CA GLU A 66 -24.72 9.14 8.64
C GLU A 66 -24.18 8.15 7.60
N PRO A 67 -23.21 8.54 6.76
CA PRO A 67 -22.62 7.64 5.76
C PRO A 67 -22.11 6.31 6.34
N ILE A 68 -21.54 6.33 7.55
CA ILE A 68 -21.08 5.13 8.24
C ILE A 68 -22.24 4.20 8.61
N GLN A 69 -23.35 4.77 9.10
CA GLN A 69 -24.57 4.03 9.43
C GLN A 69 -25.24 3.48 8.17
N GLN A 70 -25.31 4.26 7.09
CA GLN A 70 -25.83 3.81 5.80
C GLN A 70 -25.08 2.56 5.32
N ASN A 71 -23.75 2.60 5.30
CA ASN A 71 -22.93 1.46 4.91
C ASN A 71 -23.17 0.24 5.82
N GLN A 72 -23.26 0.45 7.13
CA GLN A 72 -23.56 -0.62 8.09
C GLN A 72 -24.90 -1.30 7.80
N VAL A 73 -25.99 -0.53 7.70
CA VAL A 73 -27.33 -1.12 7.49
C VAL A 73 -27.49 -1.72 6.10
N ILE A 74 -26.86 -1.15 5.06
CA ILE A 74 -26.87 -1.72 3.70
C ILE A 74 -26.22 -3.11 3.72
N VAL A 75 -24.97 -3.20 4.18
CA VAL A 75 -24.23 -4.46 4.16
C VAL A 75 -24.83 -5.47 5.14
N GLY A 76 -25.23 -5.03 6.34
CA GLY A 76 -25.93 -5.86 7.30
C GLY A 76 -27.23 -6.45 6.73
N SER A 77 -28.00 -5.66 5.98
CA SER A 77 -29.27 -6.12 5.37
C SER A 77 -29.02 -7.18 4.28
N GLN A 78 -27.93 -7.06 3.52
CA GLN A 78 -27.52 -8.06 2.54
C GLN A 78 -27.12 -9.38 3.21
N VAL A 79 -26.38 -9.30 4.33
CA VAL A 79 -26.04 -10.49 5.13
C VAL A 79 -27.31 -11.13 5.69
N TYR A 80 -28.26 -10.33 6.21
CA TYR A 80 -29.55 -10.84 6.68
C TYR A 80 -30.35 -11.53 5.56
N GLN A 81 -30.36 -10.97 4.35
CA GLN A 81 -30.98 -11.63 3.19
C GLN A 81 -30.31 -12.96 2.85
N THR A 82 -28.99 -13.09 3.00
CA THR A 82 -28.30 -14.38 2.89
C THR A 82 -28.81 -15.38 3.93
N LEU A 83 -29.03 -14.95 5.18
CA LEU A 83 -29.58 -15.83 6.22
C LEU A 83 -30.98 -16.33 5.88
N LEU A 84 -31.85 -15.45 5.36
CA LEU A 84 -33.20 -15.84 4.91
C LEU A 84 -33.13 -16.80 3.72
N LYS A 85 -32.23 -16.56 2.77
CA LYS A 85 -32.02 -17.43 1.59
C LYS A 85 -31.56 -18.84 1.98
N LEU A 86 -30.82 -18.98 3.08
CA LEU A 86 -30.34 -20.26 3.61
C LEU A 86 -31.29 -20.87 4.66
N ASP A 87 -32.54 -20.41 4.74
CA ASP A 87 -33.56 -20.91 5.67
C ASP A 87 -33.07 -20.92 7.13
N ALA A 88 -32.47 -19.81 7.58
CA ALA A 88 -31.99 -19.67 8.95
C ALA A 88 -33.10 -20.01 9.99
N PRO A 89 -32.78 -20.59 11.15
CA PRO A 89 -33.79 -20.91 12.16
C PRO A 89 -34.60 -19.67 12.59
N GLU A 90 -35.88 -19.85 12.92
CA GLU A 90 -36.78 -18.76 13.31
C GLU A 90 -36.21 -17.84 14.41
N PRO A 91 -35.57 -18.35 15.49
CA PRO A 91 -34.95 -17.49 16.50
C PRO A 91 -33.86 -16.56 15.93
N VAL A 92 -33.12 -17.02 14.93
CA VAL A 92 -32.07 -16.24 14.25
C VAL A 92 -32.70 -15.16 13.37
N GLN A 93 -33.74 -15.53 12.61
CA GLN A 93 -34.47 -14.59 11.77
C GLN A 93 -35.13 -13.49 12.60
N GLU A 94 -35.80 -13.85 13.70
CA GLU A 94 -36.49 -12.90 14.58
C GLU A 94 -35.50 -11.96 15.29
N HIS A 95 -34.40 -12.51 15.81
CA HIS A 95 -33.37 -11.72 16.49
C HIS A 95 -32.79 -10.65 15.55
N PHE A 96 -32.29 -11.09 14.39
CA PHE A 96 -31.62 -10.20 13.46
C PHE A 96 -32.57 -9.32 12.65
N GLY A 97 -33.84 -9.74 12.48
CA GLY A 97 -34.87 -8.88 11.89
C GLY A 97 -35.17 -7.64 12.73
N ARG A 98 -34.96 -7.71 14.06
CA ARG A 98 -35.21 -6.60 14.98
C ARG A 98 -33.96 -5.78 15.31
N LYS A 99 -32.79 -6.40 15.48
CA LYS A 99 -31.55 -5.75 15.93
C LYS A 99 -30.29 -6.44 15.38
N GLY A 100 -29.09 -5.95 15.71
CA GLY A 100 -27.83 -6.63 15.37
C GLY A 100 -27.26 -6.32 13.99
N SER A 101 -27.61 -5.16 13.41
CA SER A 101 -27.06 -4.71 12.11
C SER A 101 -25.53 -4.59 12.10
N ASP A 102 -24.95 -4.18 13.23
CA ASP A 102 -23.53 -4.09 13.52
C ASP A 102 -22.85 -5.47 13.55
N ILE A 103 -23.48 -6.44 14.23
CA ILE A 103 -23.00 -7.82 14.28
C ILE A 103 -23.02 -8.45 12.88
N LEU A 104 -24.12 -8.32 12.14
CA LEU A 104 -24.21 -8.84 10.77
C LEU A 104 -23.24 -8.14 9.81
N TYR A 105 -22.96 -6.86 10.04
CA TYR A 105 -21.96 -6.12 9.27
C TYR A 105 -20.57 -6.73 9.40
N GLU A 106 -20.17 -7.20 10.58
CA GLU A 106 -18.87 -7.86 10.76
C GLU A 106 -18.78 -9.18 9.98
N MET A 107 -19.89 -9.92 9.87
CA MET A 107 -19.95 -11.18 9.12
C MET A 107 -19.81 -11.04 7.59
N ARG A 108 -19.73 -9.81 7.05
CA ARG A 108 -19.61 -9.55 5.60
C ARG A 108 -18.43 -10.27 4.93
N VAL A 109 -17.36 -10.52 5.68
CA VAL A 109 -16.12 -11.16 5.20
C VAL A 109 -16.20 -12.69 5.11
N LEU A 110 -17.26 -13.28 5.65
CA LEU A 110 -17.50 -14.72 5.72
C LEU A 110 -18.27 -15.22 4.48
N SER A 111 -18.19 -16.53 4.23
CA SER A 111 -18.98 -17.24 3.20
C SER A 111 -20.47 -17.28 3.57
N GLU A 112 -21.36 -17.72 2.65
CA GLU A 112 -22.79 -17.81 2.95
C GLU A 112 -23.07 -18.79 4.11
N ASP A 113 -22.45 -19.98 4.10
CA ASP A 113 -22.61 -21.00 5.14
C ASP A 113 -22.03 -20.56 6.50
N ASP A 114 -20.86 -19.89 6.47
CA ASP A 114 -20.22 -19.36 7.67
C ASP A 114 -21.05 -18.23 8.31
N ARG A 115 -21.74 -17.41 7.52
CA ARG A 115 -22.67 -16.40 8.04
C ARG A 115 -23.79 -17.06 8.82
N LEU A 116 -24.39 -18.12 8.26
CA LEU A 116 -25.48 -18.84 8.91
C LEU A 116 -25.02 -19.49 10.22
N SER A 117 -23.91 -20.23 10.20
CA SER A 117 -23.38 -20.89 11.40
C SER A 117 -22.97 -19.89 12.48
N THR A 118 -22.35 -18.76 12.10
CA THR A 118 -21.95 -17.71 13.04
C THR A 118 -23.16 -16.99 13.62
N ALA A 119 -24.17 -16.66 12.80
CA ALA A 119 -25.41 -16.03 13.26
C ALA A 119 -26.17 -16.93 14.25
N ALA A 120 -26.22 -18.24 13.98
CA ALA A 120 -26.80 -19.22 14.90
C ALA A 120 -26.06 -19.23 16.25
N LEU A 121 -24.72 -19.26 16.24
CA LEU A 121 -23.91 -19.23 17.47
C LEU A 121 -24.12 -17.95 18.28
N VAL A 122 -24.22 -16.79 17.61
CA VAL A 122 -24.48 -15.50 18.27
C VAL A 122 -25.78 -15.54 19.05
N VAL A 123 -26.85 -16.06 18.43
CA VAL A 123 -28.17 -16.13 19.07
C VAL A 123 -28.21 -17.20 20.16
N GLU A 124 -27.63 -18.38 19.91
CA GLU A 124 -27.55 -19.48 20.87
C GLU A 124 -26.85 -19.05 22.17
N ARG A 125 -25.75 -18.30 22.06
CA ARG A 125 -24.92 -17.93 23.21
C ARG A 125 -25.06 -16.49 23.68
N GLY A 126 -25.97 -15.74 23.07
CA GLY A 126 -26.25 -14.34 23.41
C GLY A 126 -25.02 -13.45 23.30
N LEU A 127 -24.23 -13.61 22.22
CA LEU A 127 -22.98 -12.88 22.05
C LEU A 127 -23.23 -11.39 21.78
N ASP A 128 -22.39 -10.55 22.38
CA ASP A 128 -22.38 -9.12 22.07
C ASP A 128 -21.57 -8.84 20.79
N PHE A 129 -21.46 -7.55 20.44
CA PHE A 129 -20.74 -7.11 19.25
C PHE A 129 -19.26 -7.51 19.28
N ASP A 130 -18.57 -7.31 20.39
CA ASP A 130 -17.13 -7.57 20.49
C ASP A 130 -16.85 -9.08 20.42
N GLU A 131 -17.67 -9.89 21.07
CA GLU A 131 -17.59 -11.35 21.03
C GLU A 131 -17.89 -11.89 19.62
N ALA A 132 -18.93 -11.39 18.96
CA ALA A 132 -19.25 -11.80 17.59
C ALA A 132 -18.12 -11.42 16.62
N ARG A 133 -17.53 -10.23 16.78
CA ARG A 133 -16.40 -9.77 15.97
C ARG A 133 -15.17 -10.65 16.14
N GLU A 134 -14.88 -11.07 17.37
CA GLU A 134 -13.79 -12.02 17.62
C GLU A 134 -14.03 -13.37 16.95
N VAL A 135 -15.24 -13.92 17.05
CA VAL A 135 -15.62 -15.17 16.38
C VAL A 135 -15.45 -15.06 14.86
N VAL A 136 -15.94 -13.98 14.25
CA VAL A 136 -15.80 -13.72 12.81
C VAL A 136 -14.32 -13.72 12.41
N LYS A 137 -13.47 -13.02 13.17
CA LYS A 137 -12.04 -12.95 12.90
C LYS A 137 -11.39 -14.32 13.03
N ALA A 138 -11.72 -15.07 14.07
CA ALA A 138 -11.18 -16.40 14.32
C ALA A 138 -11.56 -17.38 13.22
N LEU A 139 -12.84 -17.41 12.84
CA LEU A 139 -13.33 -18.26 11.75
C LEU A 139 -12.67 -17.89 10.43
N LYS A 140 -12.56 -16.59 10.11
CA LYS A 140 -11.87 -16.16 8.89
C LYS A 140 -10.41 -16.59 8.86
N GLU A 141 -9.70 -16.47 9.99
CA GLU A 141 -8.31 -16.96 10.09
C GLU A 141 -8.22 -18.47 9.84
N LEU A 142 -9.15 -19.24 10.40
CA LEU A 142 -9.21 -20.70 10.21
C LEU A 142 -9.38 -21.08 8.74
N THR A 143 -10.22 -20.36 7.99
CA THR A 143 -10.45 -20.63 6.55
C THR A 143 -9.21 -20.41 5.66
N TYR A 144 -8.20 -19.68 6.13
CA TYR A 144 -6.96 -19.47 5.38
C TYR A 144 -5.94 -20.61 5.57
N LEU A 145 -6.16 -21.51 6.51
CA LEU A 145 -5.25 -22.61 6.77
C LEU A 145 -5.40 -23.69 5.69
N LYS A 146 -4.27 -24.12 5.11
CA LYS A 146 -4.25 -25.23 4.14
C LYS A 146 -4.57 -26.58 4.79
N GLN A 147 -4.30 -26.72 6.08
CA GLN A 147 -4.52 -27.93 6.86
C GLN A 147 -5.25 -27.55 8.12
N GLN A 148 -6.37 -28.21 8.39
CA GLN A 148 -7.14 -27.97 9.59
C GLN A 148 -6.37 -28.41 10.84
N PRO A 149 -6.40 -27.60 11.92
CA PRO A 149 -5.74 -27.95 13.15
C PRO A 149 -6.43 -29.17 13.79
N GLU A 150 -5.62 -30.12 14.24
CA GLU A 150 -6.12 -31.36 14.82
C GLU A 150 -7.02 -31.10 16.05
N GLY A 151 -8.22 -31.68 16.03
CA GLY A 151 -9.18 -31.57 17.12
C GLY A 151 -10.01 -30.28 17.12
N PHE A 152 -9.98 -29.48 16.06
CA PHE A 152 -10.88 -28.32 15.91
C PHE A 152 -11.60 -28.41 14.57
N ALA A 153 -12.94 -28.31 14.59
CA ALA A 153 -13.73 -28.30 13.36
C ALA A 153 -13.79 -26.90 12.72
N GLU A 154 -14.18 -26.84 11.45
CA GLU A 154 -14.52 -25.60 10.75
C GLU A 154 -15.89 -25.06 11.22
N LEU A 155 -15.98 -24.76 12.51
CA LEU A 155 -17.16 -24.18 13.16
C LEU A 155 -16.76 -22.87 13.86
N PRO A 156 -17.64 -21.87 13.92
CA PRO A 156 -17.31 -20.55 14.47
C PRO A 156 -16.78 -20.61 15.91
N GLY A 157 -17.41 -21.42 16.76
CA GLY A 157 -17.00 -21.57 18.16
C GLY A 157 -15.69 -22.34 18.32
N ASP A 158 -15.46 -23.36 17.48
CA ASP A 158 -14.20 -24.10 17.45
C ASP A 158 -13.04 -23.27 16.89
N ALA A 159 -13.30 -22.37 15.94
CA ALA A 159 -12.30 -21.44 15.43
C ALA A 159 -11.80 -20.49 16.53
N LEU A 160 -12.72 -19.92 17.33
CA LEU A 160 -12.34 -19.10 18.48
C LEU A 160 -11.68 -19.94 19.59
N ALA A 161 -12.13 -21.17 19.80
CA ALA A 161 -11.51 -22.11 20.72
C ALA A 161 -10.06 -22.43 20.31
N TRP A 162 -9.81 -22.66 19.02
CA TRP A 162 -8.47 -22.87 18.47
C TRP A 162 -7.59 -21.64 18.66
N GLN A 163 -8.11 -20.43 18.40
CA GLN A 163 -7.37 -19.20 18.63
C GLN A 163 -6.98 -19.05 20.10
N CYS A 164 -7.93 -19.29 21.02
CA CYS A 164 -7.68 -19.28 22.46
C CYS A 164 -6.64 -20.33 22.87
N TRP A 165 -6.75 -21.54 22.33
CA TRP A 165 -5.79 -22.62 22.54
C TRP A 165 -4.38 -22.22 22.09
N ARG A 166 -4.24 -21.71 20.85
CA ARG A 166 -2.96 -21.26 20.30
C ARG A 166 -2.34 -20.14 21.13
N SER A 167 -3.15 -19.16 21.55
CA SER A 167 -2.69 -18.07 22.41
C SER A 167 -2.31 -18.55 23.81
N ALA A 168 -3.07 -19.46 24.41
CA ALA A 168 -2.79 -20.02 25.73
C ALA A 168 -1.43 -20.74 25.77
N ARG A 169 -1.06 -21.41 24.68
CA ARG A 169 0.25 -22.07 24.51
C ARG A 169 1.45 -21.11 24.42
N GLN A 170 1.21 -19.83 24.18
CA GLN A 170 2.24 -18.79 24.10
C GLN A 170 2.37 -18.01 25.41
N GLN A 171 1.43 -18.17 26.36
CA GLN A 171 1.45 -17.46 27.63
C GLN A 171 2.30 -18.19 28.66
N THR A 172 3.25 -17.45 29.25
CA THR A 172 4.05 -17.92 30.39
C THR A 172 3.33 -17.66 31.73
N ASP A 173 2.51 -16.60 31.79
CA ASP A 173 1.70 -16.29 32.96
C ASP A 173 0.48 -17.23 33.10
N LEU A 174 0.37 -17.88 34.25
CA LEU A 174 -0.66 -18.88 34.53
C LEU A 174 -2.07 -18.29 34.57
N GLN A 175 -2.22 -17.04 35.05
CA GLN A 175 -3.52 -16.41 35.16
C GLN A 175 -4.07 -16.05 33.76
N SER A 176 -3.22 -15.44 32.93
CA SER A 176 -3.53 -15.10 31.53
C SER A 176 -3.83 -16.34 30.71
N ARG A 177 -3.05 -17.41 30.90
CA ARG A 177 -3.30 -18.72 30.28
C ARG A 177 -4.65 -19.30 30.70
N SER A 178 -4.96 -19.31 31.99
CA SER A 178 -6.24 -19.83 32.52
C SER A 178 -7.45 -19.07 31.97
N ARG A 179 -7.35 -17.74 31.82
CA ARG A 179 -8.41 -16.92 31.20
C ARG A 179 -8.67 -17.30 29.75
N LEU A 180 -7.60 -17.53 28.97
CA LEU A 180 -7.72 -17.98 27.57
C LEU A 180 -8.34 -19.36 27.46
N ILE A 181 -7.96 -20.30 28.33
CA ILE A 181 -8.55 -21.65 28.35
C ILE A 181 -10.04 -21.58 28.68
N ALA A 182 -10.42 -20.82 29.72
CA ALA A 182 -11.82 -20.64 30.10
C ALA A 182 -12.65 -20.00 28.97
N LYS A 183 -12.09 -19.00 28.28
CA LYS A 183 -12.71 -18.40 27.10
C LYS A 183 -12.87 -19.45 25.99
N GLY A 184 -11.83 -20.19 25.64
CA GLY A 184 -11.91 -21.26 24.65
C GLY A 184 -13.00 -22.29 24.97
N LEU A 185 -13.09 -22.74 26.24
CA LEU A 185 -14.09 -23.73 26.68
C LEU A 185 -15.52 -23.19 26.64
N ARG A 186 -15.68 -21.87 26.86
CA ARG A 186 -16.97 -21.19 26.68
C ARG A 186 -17.44 -21.20 25.23
N PHE A 187 -16.54 -21.27 24.25
CA PHE A 187 -16.89 -21.17 22.82
C PHE A 187 -16.80 -22.50 22.05
N ALA A 188 -15.96 -23.45 22.48
CA ALA A 188 -15.84 -24.76 21.83
C ALA A 188 -17.20 -25.45 21.63
N GLN A 189 -17.46 -25.90 20.41
CA GLN A 189 -18.67 -26.59 19.97
C GLN A 189 -18.46 -28.10 19.94
N THR A 190 -17.26 -28.58 19.60
CA THR A 190 -16.96 -30.02 19.54
C THR A 190 -16.33 -30.56 20.83
N PRO A 191 -16.61 -31.83 21.20
CA PRO A 191 -15.92 -32.51 22.29
C PRO A 191 -14.40 -32.55 22.09
N GLU A 192 -13.93 -32.69 20.86
CA GLU A 192 -12.52 -32.74 20.49
C GLU A 192 -11.82 -31.40 20.81
N ALA A 193 -12.45 -30.27 20.47
CA ALA A 193 -11.91 -28.94 20.75
C ALA A 193 -11.85 -28.67 22.26
N ARG A 194 -12.87 -29.12 23.00
CA ARG A 194 -12.88 -29.06 24.47
C ARG A 194 -11.74 -29.87 25.07
N ALA A 195 -11.53 -31.10 24.59
CA ALA A 195 -10.44 -31.95 25.05
C ALA A 195 -9.05 -31.32 24.78
N GLN A 196 -8.85 -30.65 23.63
CA GLN A 196 -7.60 -29.94 23.34
C GLN A 196 -7.32 -28.79 24.32
N LEU A 197 -8.35 -28.06 24.74
CA LEU A 197 -8.25 -26.99 25.73
C LEU A 197 -8.05 -27.52 27.16
N GLU A 198 -8.73 -28.60 27.54
CA GLU A 198 -8.59 -29.24 28.85
C GLU A 198 -7.17 -29.81 29.07
N LYS A 199 -6.55 -30.37 28.02
CA LYS A 199 -5.15 -30.81 28.06
C LYS A 199 -4.20 -29.68 28.49
N LEU A 200 -4.49 -28.43 28.13
CA LEU A 200 -3.67 -27.28 28.54
C LEU A 200 -3.75 -26.97 30.04
N LEU A 201 -4.71 -27.53 30.78
CA LEU A 201 -4.75 -27.41 32.25
C LEU A 201 -3.77 -28.38 32.93
N MET A 202 -3.40 -29.47 32.25
CA MET A 202 -2.49 -30.49 32.77
C MET A 202 -1.06 -30.33 32.26
N ASP A 203 -0.89 -29.82 31.04
CA ASP A 203 0.41 -29.69 30.39
C ASP A 203 1.02 -28.28 30.60
N PHE A 204 1.82 -28.11 31.64
CA PHE A 204 2.56 -26.87 31.88
C PHE A 204 3.85 -26.75 31.04
N THR A 205 4.17 -27.74 30.20
CA THR A 205 5.42 -27.82 29.44
C THR A 205 5.34 -27.22 28.03
N VAL A 206 4.20 -26.63 27.67
CA VAL A 206 3.99 -26.10 26.32
C VAL A 206 4.97 -24.97 26.02
N VAL A 207 6.02 -25.31 25.27
CA VAL A 207 6.97 -24.36 24.70
C VAL A 207 6.24 -23.56 23.63
N ALA A 208 6.23 -22.23 23.76
CA ALA A 208 5.72 -21.33 22.75
C ALA A 208 6.36 -21.71 21.39
N PRO A 209 5.57 -22.04 20.35
CA PRO A 209 6.15 -22.32 19.05
C PRO A 209 6.95 -21.10 18.60
N LYS A 210 8.23 -21.29 18.25
CA LYS A 210 9.06 -20.22 17.70
C LYS A 210 8.37 -19.70 16.45
N SER A 211 7.91 -18.44 16.49
CA SER A 211 7.43 -17.77 15.30
C SER A 211 8.60 -17.58 14.33
N ALA A 212 8.32 -17.68 13.04
CA ALA A 212 9.29 -17.27 12.03
C ALA A 212 9.64 -15.79 12.26
N PRO A 213 10.90 -15.39 12.10
CA PRO A 213 11.27 -13.98 12.15
C PRO A 213 10.47 -13.22 11.08
N ARG A 214 10.14 -11.95 11.38
CA ARG A 214 9.52 -11.09 10.37
C ARG A 214 10.51 -10.89 9.21
N MET A 215 10.01 -10.98 7.98
CA MET A 215 10.81 -10.59 6.82
C MET A 215 11.19 -9.10 6.95
N PRO A 216 12.46 -8.71 6.70
CA PRO A 216 12.89 -7.32 6.76
C PRO A 216 12.40 -6.58 5.51
N VAL A 217 11.12 -6.24 5.49
CA VAL A 217 10.47 -5.52 4.40
C VAL A 217 10.65 -4.03 4.61
N TYR A 218 11.24 -3.36 3.63
CA TYR A 218 11.38 -1.90 3.57
C TYR A 218 10.50 -1.37 2.45
N ARG A 219 9.98 -0.15 2.63
CA ARG A 219 9.25 0.59 1.62
C ARG A 219 9.82 2.00 1.61
N ILE A 220 10.26 2.44 0.45
CA ILE A 220 10.67 3.84 0.22
C ILE A 220 9.37 4.65 0.29
N ASP A 221 9.36 5.67 1.13
CA ASP A 221 8.18 6.51 1.31
C ASP A 221 8.03 7.51 0.15
N SER A 222 6.82 8.00 -0.09
CA SER A 222 6.52 8.84 -1.27
C SER A 222 7.20 10.22 -1.25
N ASP A 223 7.67 10.65 -0.09
CA ASP A 223 8.43 11.88 0.13
C ASP A 223 9.95 11.66 0.08
N GLU A 224 10.41 10.40 0.02
CA GLU A 224 11.82 10.09 -0.20
C GLU A 224 12.15 10.16 -1.69
N GLU A 225 13.19 10.92 -2.03
CA GLU A 225 13.64 11.05 -3.41
C GLU A 225 14.53 9.85 -3.78
N GLU A 226 14.04 8.97 -4.66
CA GLU A 226 14.83 7.86 -5.19
C GLU A 226 16.11 8.38 -5.87
N PRO A 227 17.30 7.82 -5.59
CA PRO A 227 18.53 8.26 -6.22
C PRO A 227 18.50 8.00 -7.73
N ARG A 228 19.10 8.92 -8.52
CA ARG A 228 19.24 8.76 -9.96
C ARG A 228 20.60 8.18 -10.30
N LEU A 229 20.62 7.10 -11.08
CA LEU A 229 21.85 6.51 -11.60
C LEU A 229 22.30 7.27 -12.85
N LEU A 230 23.58 7.65 -12.92
CA LEU A 230 24.19 8.36 -14.04
C LEU A 230 25.41 7.58 -14.55
N ALA A 231 25.66 7.58 -15.86
CA ALA A 231 26.96 7.18 -16.40
C ALA A 231 28.02 8.23 -16.06
N VAL A 232 29.25 7.75 -15.90
CA VAL A 232 30.44 8.58 -15.74
C VAL A 232 31.26 8.46 -17.04
N ALA A 233 31.39 9.56 -17.77
CA ALA A 233 32.09 9.62 -19.06
C ALA A 233 33.61 9.43 -18.93
N GLY A 234 34.17 9.83 -17.79
CA GLY A 234 35.61 9.79 -17.53
C GLY A 234 36.05 10.95 -16.66
N GLN A 235 37.34 11.30 -16.76
CA GLN A 235 37.98 12.39 -16.04
C GLN A 235 38.65 13.34 -17.04
N LEU A 236 38.53 14.66 -16.81
CA LEU A 236 39.23 15.68 -17.58
C LEU A 236 40.76 15.62 -17.34
N PRO A 237 41.60 15.92 -18.36
CA PRO A 237 41.22 16.23 -19.74
C PRO A 237 40.79 14.97 -20.50
N MET A 238 39.75 15.08 -21.33
CA MET A 238 39.24 13.97 -22.14
C MET A 238 38.78 14.45 -23.53
N PRO A 239 38.85 13.61 -24.57
CA PRO A 239 38.37 13.97 -25.90
C PRO A 239 36.84 14.04 -25.94
N VAL A 240 36.29 14.94 -26.76
CA VAL A 240 34.83 15.04 -26.99
C VAL A 240 34.25 13.73 -27.53
N ALA A 241 35.04 12.96 -28.28
CA ALA A 241 34.65 11.63 -28.76
C ALA A 241 34.29 10.66 -27.62
N ALA A 242 34.99 10.71 -26.48
CA ALA A 242 34.70 9.86 -25.33
C ALA A 242 33.36 10.24 -24.68
N LEU A 243 33.02 11.53 -24.60
CA LEU A 243 31.71 11.99 -24.12
C LEU A 243 30.56 11.51 -25.02
N ARG A 244 30.76 11.56 -26.35
CA ARG A 244 29.75 11.12 -27.34
C ARG A 244 29.58 9.61 -27.38
N ALA A 245 30.59 8.84 -27.01
CA ALA A 245 30.53 7.37 -26.99
C ALA A 245 29.65 6.82 -25.86
N VAL A 246 29.36 7.61 -24.83
CA VAL A 246 28.52 7.16 -23.71
C VAL A 246 27.06 7.10 -24.15
N PRO A 247 26.38 5.95 -24.07
CA PRO A 247 24.97 5.87 -24.48
C PRO A 247 24.05 6.62 -23.51
N LEU A 248 22.87 6.98 -23.98
CA LEU A 248 21.77 7.40 -23.10
C LEU A 248 21.35 6.21 -22.24
N ILE A 249 21.03 6.49 -20.98
CA ILE A 249 20.60 5.50 -20.00
C ILE A 249 19.14 5.70 -19.67
N GLU A 250 18.37 4.64 -19.86
CA GLU A 250 16.96 4.59 -19.49
C GLU A 250 16.76 3.63 -18.32
N SER A 251 16.00 4.10 -17.32
CA SER A 251 15.60 3.29 -16.17
C SER A 251 14.35 2.46 -16.50
N GLU A 252 14.38 1.17 -16.20
CA GLU A 252 13.33 0.20 -16.47
C GLU A 252 12.55 -0.19 -15.21
N GLY A 253 11.22 -0.18 -15.31
CA GLY A 253 10.32 -0.74 -14.31
C GLY A 253 10.28 0.02 -12.98
N PRO A 254 9.61 -0.56 -11.96
CA PRO A 254 9.31 0.15 -10.70
C PRO A 254 10.51 0.29 -9.76
N PHE A 255 11.67 -0.23 -10.13
CA PHE A 255 12.90 -0.18 -9.33
C PHE A 255 14.02 0.60 -10.04
N GLY A 256 13.69 1.30 -11.13
CA GLY A 256 14.63 2.14 -11.86
C GLY A 256 15.86 1.39 -12.42
N MET A 257 15.70 0.12 -12.80
CA MET A 257 16.84 -0.73 -13.19
C MET A 257 17.46 -0.24 -14.50
N VAL A 258 18.79 -0.21 -14.56
CA VAL A 258 19.51 0.10 -15.81
C VAL A 258 20.18 -1.17 -16.30
N ARG A 259 19.92 -1.53 -17.57
CA ARG A 259 20.62 -2.61 -18.26
C ARG A 259 21.68 -2.02 -19.17
N PHE A 260 22.90 -2.54 -19.08
CA PHE A 260 24.01 -2.10 -19.91
C PHE A 260 24.89 -3.29 -20.30
N SER A 261 25.44 -3.23 -21.52
CA SER A 261 26.41 -4.20 -22.04
C SER A 261 27.65 -3.47 -22.53
N GLY A 262 28.82 -3.85 -22.00
CA GLY A 262 30.11 -3.22 -22.33
C GLY A 262 30.85 -2.79 -21.07
N GLU A 263 31.84 -1.90 -21.24
CA GLU A 263 32.56 -1.25 -20.15
C GLU A 263 31.96 0.13 -19.88
N GLY A 264 31.74 0.46 -18.61
CA GLY A 264 31.17 1.74 -18.20
C GLY A 264 31.29 1.95 -16.70
N ALA A 265 31.36 3.21 -16.28
CA ALA A 265 31.35 3.61 -14.88
C ALA A 265 30.03 4.33 -14.54
N TRP A 266 29.59 4.20 -13.29
CA TRP A 266 28.27 4.64 -12.85
C TRP A 266 28.36 5.32 -11.49
N VAL A 267 27.49 6.30 -11.25
CA VAL A 267 27.32 6.94 -9.95
C VAL A 267 25.84 7.09 -9.63
N ALA A 268 25.46 6.78 -8.39
CA ALA A 268 24.14 7.07 -7.87
C ALA A 268 24.20 8.40 -7.11
N LEU A 269 23.45 9.40 -7.58
CA LEU A 269 23.34 10.69 -6.91
C LEU A 269 21.95 10.86 -6.30
N PRO A 270 21.81 11.62 -5.19
CA PRO A 270 20.50 12.10 -4.76
C PRO A 270 19.81 12.76 -5.94
N ASN A 271 18.54 12.47 -6.14
CA ASN A 271 17.83 12.92 -7.33
C ASN A 271 17.36 14.37 -7.17
N TRP A 272 18.28 15.29 -6.87
CA TRP A 272 18.00 16.72 -6.74
C TRP A 272 17.21 17.25 -7.94
N GLN A 273 16.46 18.33 -7.74
CA GLN A 273 15.58 18.89 -8.78
C GLN A 273 16.30 19.16 -10.12
N VAL A 274 17.57 19.59 -10.08
CA VAL A 274 18.38 19.80 -11.28
C VAL A 274 18.66 18.51 -12.04
N LEU A 275 18.82 17.38 -11.35
CA LEU A 275 18.97 16.06 -11.96
C LEU A 275 17.63 15.50 -12.41
N ARG A 276 16.52 15.72 -11.68
CA ARG A 276 15.17 15.29 -12.12
C ARG A 276 14.77 15.90 -13.46
N ASN A 277 15.09 17.17 -13.65
CA ASN A 277 14.71 17.91 -14.84
C ASN A 277 15.60 17.62 -16.06
N ALA A 278 16.74 16.94 -15.85
CA ALA A 278 17.68 16.63 -16.92
C ALA A 278 17.21 15.45 -17.76
N GLU A 279 17.25 15.60 -19.09
CA GLU A 279 16.82 14.55 -20.02
C GLU A 279 17.94 13.52 -20.26
N ASP A 280 19.16 14.00 -20.54
CA ASP A 280 20.33 13.15 -20.77
C ASP A 280 21.52 13.58 -19.87
N PRO A 281 21.40 13.40 -18.54
CA PRO A 281 22.46 13.75 -17.61
C PRO A 281 23.61 12.74 -17.65
N ILE A 282 24.83 13.26 -17.70
CA ILE A 282 26.07 12.48 -17.65
C ILE A 282 27.08 13.11 -16.70
N ALA A 283 27.70 12.28 -15.88
CA ALA A 283 28.71 12.70 -14.92
C ALA A 283 30.12 12.63 -15.52
N LEU A 284 31.03 13.45 -15.02
CA LEU A 284 32.46 13.37 -15.28
C LEU A 284 33.25 13.93 -14.10
N LEU A 285 34.53 13.59 -14.02
CA LEU A 285 35.42 14.07 -12.98
C LEU A 285 36.30 15.19 -13.51
N ALA A 286 36.54 16.21 -12.69
CA ALA A 286 37.43 17.32 -13.00
C ALA A 286 38.22 17.73 -11.75
N LEU A 287 39.34 18.39 -11.97
CA LEU A 287 40.04 19.15 -10.94
C LEU A 287 39.56 20.61 -10.98
N PRO A 288 39.57 21.34 -9.84
CA PRO A 288 39.07 22.71 -9.77
C PRO A 288 39.73 23.67 -10.78
N GLU A 289 41.02 23.49 -11.06
CA GLU A 289 41.77 24.28 -12.03
C GLU A 289 41.31 24.10 -13.49
N GLN A 290 40.51 23.08 -13.78
CA GLN A 290 39.94 22.82 -15.11
C GLN A 290 38.57 23.49 -15.31
N LEU A 291 38.08 24.21 -14.31
CA LEU A 291 36.79 24.90 -14.36
C LEU A 291 36.93 26.36 -14.81
N PRO A 292 35.95 26.91 -15.56
CA PRO A 292 35.97 28.29 -16.04
C PRO A 292 35.83 29.33 -14.92
N ALA A 293 35.34 28.92 -13.75
CA ALA A 293 35.18 29.76 -12.58
C ALA A 293 35.75 29.06 -11.35
N ALA A 294 36.46 29.83 -10.51
CA ALA A 294 36.99 29.32 -9.25
C ALA A 294 35.85 28.90 -8.32
N LEU A 295 35.97 27.71 -7.73
CA LEU A 295 35.03 27.26 -6.72
C LEU A 295 35.28 27.99 -5.39
N PRO A 296 34.23 28.26 -4.59
CA PRO A 296 34.40 28.77 -3.23
C PRO A 296 35.27 27.81 -2.41
N ASP A 297 36.26 28.32 -1.69
CA ASP A 297 37.31 27.58 -0.96
C ASP A 297 38.26 26.77 -1.87
N ASP A 298 39.47 27.30 -2.08
CA ASP A 298 40.53 26.75 -2.96
C ASP A 298 41.16 25.47 -2.39
N ARG A 299 40.43 24.36 -2.47
CA ARG A 299 40.90 23.03 -2.07
C ARG A 299 41.24 22.22 -3.32
N PRO A 300 42.45 21.62 -3.40
CA PRO A 300 42.85 20.79 -4.54
C PRO A 300 42.24 19.39 -4.42
N GLU A 301 40.91 19.28 -4.51
CA GLU A 301 40.18 18.02 -4.47
C GLU A 301 39.40 17.79 -5.77
N PRO A 302 39.31 16.55 -6.29
CA PRO A 302 38.54 16.26 -7.48
C PRO A 302 37.05 16.54 -7.24
N VAL A 303 36.39 17.12 -8.23
CA VAL A 303 34.95 17.39 -8.24
C VAL A 303 34.26 16.56 -9.30
N MET A 304 32.99 16.24 -9.06
CA MET A 304 32.11 15.63 -10.03
C MET A 304 31.27 16.71 -10.70
N LEU A 305 31.35 16.78 -12.02
CA LEU A 305 30.47 17.62 -12.83
C LEU A 305 29.35 16.75 -13.39
N VAL A 306 28.15 17.31 -13.50
CA VAL A 306 27.08 16.71 -14.29
C VAL A 306 26.65 17.70 -15.35
N ILE A 307 26.59 17.24 -16.58
CA ILE A 307 26.06 17.99 -17.71
C ILE A 307 24.77 17.33 -18.21
N ASP A 308 23.83 18.13 -18.70
CA ASP A 308 22.73 17.63 -19.51
C ASP A 308 23.07 17.79 -20.99
N ARG A 309 23.26 16.67 -21.70
CA ARG A 309 23.59 16.66 -23.13
C ARG A 309 22.41 17.06 -24.02
N ALA A 310 21.19 17.04 -23.49
CA ALA A 310 20.00 17.46 -24.21
C ALA A 310 19.81 19.00 -24.16
N ASP A 311 20.25 19.67 -23.08
CA ASP A 311 20.18 21.14 -22.98
C ASP A 311 21.40 21.81 -23.60
N ARG A 312 21.25 22.23 -24.88
CA ARG A 312 22.27 22.96 -25.66
C ARG A 312 21.83 24.38 -26.03
N THR A 313 20.78 24.87 -25.39
CA THR A 313 20.26 26.21 -25.66
C THR A 313 21.12 27.22 -24.91
N TRP A 314 21.78 28.13 -25.64
CA TRP A 314 22.62 29.15 -25.02
C TRP A 314 21.82 30.03 -24.04
N ARG A 315 22.45 30.36 -22.91
CA ARG A 315 21.98 31.32 -21.91
C ARG A 315 23.20 32.03 -21.31
N ASP A 316 23.04 33.31 -21.00
CA ASP A 316 24.07 34.15 -20.39
C ASP A 316 24.24 33.91 -18.87
N ASP A 317 23.47 32.98 -18.29
CA ASP A 317 23.52 32.60 -16.87
C ASP A 317 24.04 31.16 -16.64
N ALA A 318 24.62 30.53 -17.67
CA ALA A 318 24.99 29.12 -17.63
C ALA A 318 26.38 28.83 -18.20
N PHE A 319 27.02 27.78 -17.67
CA PHE A 319 28.24 27.21 -18.22
C PHE A 319 27.91 26.03 -19.14
N PHE A 320 28.67 25.88 -20.23
CA PHE A 320 28.46 24.85 -21.22
C PHE A 320 29.73 24.05 -21.49
N ALA A 321 29.54 22.76 -21.76
CA ALA A 321 30.54 21.89 -22.32
C ALA A 321 30.77 22.24 -23.81
N VAL A 322 32.03 22.41 -24.21
CA VAL A 322 32.44 22.74 -25.59
C VAL A 322 33.69 21.94 -25.98
N ALA A 323 33.97 21.89 -27.29
CA ALA A 323 35.26 21.43 -27.79
C ALA A 323 36.28 22.58 -27.71
N ASP A 324 37.46 22.31 -27.17
CA ASP A 324 38.61 23.19 -27.30
C ASP A 324 39.29 23.05 -28.69
N GLY A 325 40.40 23.77 -28.90
CA GLY A 325 41.12 23.73 -30.19
C GLY A 325 41.72 22.38 -30.56
N ASP A 326 41.86 21.46 -29.59
CA ASP A 326 42.44 20.12 -29.75
C ASP A 326 41.35 19.02 -29.68
N GLU A 327 40.06 19.37 -29.81
CA GLU A 327 38.90 18.46 -29.69
C GLU A 327 38.78 17.80 -28.30
N ASN A 328 39.35 18.42 -27.26
CA ASN A 328 39.12 18.03 -25.88
C ASN A 328 37.91 18.75 -25.29
N LEU A 329 37.29 18.10 -24.31
CA LEU A 329 36.16 18.64 -23.57
C LEU A 329 36.65 19.75 -22.63
N ALA A 330 36.09 20.95 -22.81
CA ALA A 330 36.29 22.10 -21.95
C ALA A 330 34.95 22.69 -21.51
N PHE A 331 34.99 23.59 -20.51
CA PHE A 331 33.82 24.26 -19.96
C PHE A 331 33.99 25.76 -20.05
N GLU A 332 33.00 26.46 -20.58
CA GLU A 332 33.06 27.90 -20.79
C GLU A 332 31.71 28.57 -20.51
N TRP A 333 31.76 29.85 -20.15
CA TRP A 333 30.61 30.75 -20.11
C TRP A 333 30.73 31.76 -21.25
N PHE A 334 29.59 32.14 -21.82
CA PHE A 334 29.52 33.01 -22.98
C PHE A 334 28.57 34.18 -22.69
N ASP A 335 29.06 35.40 -22.86
CA ASP A 335 28.30 36.65 -22.71
C ASP A 335 27.37 36.95 -23.90
N ALA A 336 27.62 36.29 -25.04
CA ALA A 336 26.78 36.30 -26.23
C ALA A 336 26.69 34.90 -26.84
N GLU A 337 25.69 34.66 -27.70
CA GLU A 337 25.51 33.36 -28.36
C GLU A 337 26.77 32.95 -29.14
N PRO A 338 27.42 31.82 -28.79
CA PRO A 338 28.70 31.46 -29.39
C PRO A 338 28.52 30.84 -30.78
N GLU A 339 29.49 31.05 -31.67
CA GLU A 339 29.56 30.34 -32.96
C GLU A 339 29.95 28.85 -32.80
N ARG A 340 30.42 28.46 -31.61
CA ARG A 340 30.82 27.09 -31.27
C ARG A 340 29.62 26.24 -30.88
N SER A 341 29.64 24.97 -31.30
CA SER A 341 28.62 23.99 -30.92
C SER A 341 28.68 23.68 -29.43
N LEU A 342 27.56 23.91 -28.72
CA LEU A 342 27.41 23.51 -27.33
C LEU A 342 27.14 22.01 -27.23
N LEU A 343 27.85 21.30 -26.36
CA LEU A 343 27.76 19.85 -26.18
C LEU A 343 26.79 19.45 -25.06
N GLY A 344 26.47 20.39 -24.16
CA GLY A 344 25.55 20.21 -23.05
C GLY A 344 25.75 21.30 -22.00
N LYS A 345 24.74 21.51 -21.17
CA LYS A 345 24.77 22.50 -20.08
C LYS A 345 25.34 21.88 -18.81
N LEU A 346 26.25 22.56 -18.12
CA LEU A 346 26.68 22.19 -16.78
C LEU A 346 25.55 22.47 -15.77
N ILE A 347 25.04 21.43 -15.13
CA ILE A 347 23.87 21.53 -14.22
C ILE A 347 24.22 21.29 -12.74
N LEU A 348 25.37 20.67 -12.46
CA LEU A 348 25.80 20.37 -11.10
C LEU A 348 27.33 20.30 -11.00
N VAL A 349 27.87 20.85 -9.91
CA VAL A 349 29.26 20.65 -9.46
C VAL A 349 29.20 20.12 -8.03
N LEU A 350 29.69 18.90 -7.82
CA LEU A 350 29.63 18.19 -6.56
C LEU A 350 31.04 17.91 -6.03
N ARG A 351 31.32 18.41 -4.82
CA ARG A 351 32.54 18.05 -4.07
C ARG A 351 32.39 16.67 -3.40
N PRO A 352 33.50 15.99 -3.09
CA PRO A 352 33.47 14.77 -2.30
C PRO A 352 32.75 14.99 -0.97
N LYS A 353 32.08 13.95 -0.46
CA LYS A 353 31.48 14.00 0.88
C LYS A 353 32.57 14.36 1.90
N LYS A 354 32.34 15.39 2.72
CA LYS A 354 33.23 15.71 3.84
C LYS A 354 33.39 14.45 4.71
N GLY A 355 34.62 13.94 4.82
CA GLY A 355 34.93 12.86 5.74
C GLY A 355 34.73 13.36 7.17
N LEU A 356 33.71 12.84 7.86
CA LEU A 356 33.81 12.69 9.30
C LEU A 356 34.69 11.46 9.51
N ASP A 357 35.67 11.58 10.41
CA ASP A 357 36.56 10.47 10.78
C ASP A 357 35.71 9.21 11.00
N GLN A 358 36.02 8.10 10.33
CA GLN A 358 35.16 6.90 10.37
C GLN A 358 35.04 6.31 11.78
N ASP A 359 35.91 6.72 12.70
CA ASP A 359 35.85 6.37 14.11
C ASP A 359 34.88 7.24 14.94
N TYR A 360 34.48 8.42 14.46
CA TYR A 360 33.53 9.29 15.17
C TYR A 360 32.09 8.73 15.16
N ALA A 361 31.77 7.88 14.18
CA ALA A 361 30.44 7.27 14.05
C ALA A 361 30.19 6.09 15.02
N LYS A 362 31.19 5.69 15.82
CA LYS A 362 31.05 4.58 16.78
C LYS A 362 30.70 5.02 18.20
N GLU A 363 30.82 6.32 18.54
CA GLU A 363 30.71 6.81 19.92
C GLU A 363 29.67 7.94 20.12
N LEU A 364 28.50 7.87 19.49
CA LEU A 364 27.39 8.78 19.80
C LEU A 364 26.47 8.21 20.90
N TRP A 365 26.98 8.19 22.13
CA TRP A 365 26.17 8.18 23.37
C TRP A 365 26.69 9.19 24.40
N GLN A 366 27.19 10.33 23.97
CA GLN A 366 27.21 11.51 24.82
C GLN A 366 25.98 12.35 24.51
N VAL A 367 25.00 12.27 25.40
CA VAL A 367 23.92 13.26 25.49
C VAL A 367 24.58 14.53 26.05
N ASP A 368 24.46 15.64 25.34
CA ASP A 368 24.86 16.95 25.85
C ASP A 368 24.10 17.23 27.17
N GLU A 369 24.83 17.50 28.26
CA GLU A 369 24.28 17.96 29.55
C GLU A 369 23.82 19.42 29.50
#